data_AF-A0A962Q6J0-F1
#
_entry.id   AF-A0A962Q6J0-F1
#
_cell.length_a   1.000
_cell.length_b   1.000
_cell.length_c   1.000
_cell.angle_alpha   90.00
_cell.angle_beta   90.00
_cell.angle_gamma   90.00
#
_symmetry.space_group_name_H-M   'P 1'
#
loop_
_entity.id
_entity.type
_entity.pdbx_description
1 polymer ?
#
loop_
_entity_poly.entity_id
_entity_poly.type
_entity_poly.pdbx_seq_one_letter_code
_entity_poly.pdbx_strand_id
1 'polypeptide(L)'
;GEVLEVSCVDKFPKMTNYVVPAGVRIAHTARVRLGAYLGEGTTIMHEGFVNFNAGSEGPGMIEGRISAGVFIGAGSDLGGGCSTIGTLSGGGNIVISVGRECLIGANAGIGIPLGDRCTVEAGLFVTAGTKLTMLDADGMPVETAKARDLAGKSDLLFRRNSTTGAVECLTNRSAVELNKELHAHN
;
A
#
# COMPACT_ATOMS: atom_id res chain seq x y z
N GLY A 1 -44.84 -0.31 17.78
CA GLY A 1 -43.84 -1.03 16.98
C GLY A 1 -42.47 -0.74 17.56
N GLU A 2 -41.55 -1.69 17.46
CA GLU A 2 -40.15 -1.51 17.88
C GLU A 2 -39.29 -1.01 16.72
N VAL A 3 -38.10 -0.49 17.02
CA VAL A 3 -37.13 -0.02 16.03
C VAL A 3 -36.28 -1.21 15.56
N LEU A 4 -36.20 -1.42 14.25
CA LEU A 4 -35.25 -2.36 13.63
C LEU A 4 -34.03 -1.60 13.11
N GLU A 5 -32.86 -1.85 13.67
CA GLU A 5 -31.60 -1.29 13.17
C GLU A 5 -31.06 -2.12 11.99
N VAL A 6 -30.88 -1.48 10.84
CA VAL A 6 -30.25 -2.08 9.65
C VAL A 6 -28.87 -1.46 9.47
N SER A 7 -27.83 -2.10 10.01
CA SER A 7 -26.46 -1.56 10.02
C SER A 7 -25.69 -1.77 8.71
N CYS A 8 -26.09 -2.74 7.87
CA CYS A 8 -25.47 -3.03 6.58
C CYS A 8 -26.39 -3.87 5.68
N VAL A 9 -26.44 -3.57 4.38
CA VAL A 9 -27.07 -4.41 3.34
C VAL A 9 -26.02 -4.67 2.26
N ASP A 10 -25.30 -5.79 2.39
CA ASP A 10 -24.22 -6.18 1.49
C ASP A 10 -24.12 -7.71 1.42
N LYS A 11 -23.45 -8.23 0.39
CA LYS A 11 -23.15 -9.66 0.21
C LYS A 11 -22.14 -10.18 1.23
N PHE A 12 -21.34 -9.30 1.83
CA PHE A 12 -20.30 -9.65 2.81
C PHE A 12 -20.63 -9.03 4.17
N PRO A 13 -20.73 -9.83 5.24
CA PRO A 13 -20.86 -9.30 6.58
C PRO A 13 -19.51 -8.82 7.13
N LYS A 14 -19.52 -8.11 8.27
CA LYS A 14 -18.30 -7.76 9.00
C LYS A 14 -17.68 -8.98 9.69
N MET A 15 -16.34 -9.06 9.70
CA MET A 15 -15.58 -10.20 10.22
C MET A 15 -15.88 -10.50 11.69
N THR A 16 -16.00 -9.46 12.53
CA THR A 16 -16.12 -9.60 13.99
C THR A 16 -17.47 -10.16 14.47
N ASN A 17 -18.44 -10.28 13.57
CA ASN A 17 -19.67 -11.04 13.85
C ASN A 17 -19.43 -12.56 13.84
N TYR A 18 -18.28 -13.02 13.31
CA TYR A 18 -17.94 -14.42 13.13
C TYR A 18 -16.66 -14.80 13.88
N VAL A 19 -15.63 -13.96 13.83
CA VAL A 19 -14.34 -14.20 14.48
C VAL A 19 -13.66 -12.90 14.86
N VAL A 20 -13.04 -12.89 16.03
CA VAL A 20 -12.09 -11.85 16.47
C VAL A 20 -10.74 -12.54 16.68
N PRO A 21 -9.76 -12.36 15.76
CA PRO A 21 -8.45 -12.99 15.89
C PRO A 21 -7.72 -12.56 17.17
N ALA A 22 -6.91 -13.45 17.73
CA ALA A 22 -6.08 -13.14 18.89
C ALA A 22 -5.03 -12.08 18.55
N GLY A 23 -4.73 -11.20 19.52
CA GLY A 23 -3.68 -10.19 19.38
C GLY A 23 -3.94 -9.10 18.33
N VAL A 24 -5.19 -8.95 17.86
CA VAL A 24 -5.59 -7.94 16.87
C VAL A 24 -6.49 -6.88 17.51
N ARG A 25 -6.35 -5.63 17.07
CA ARG A 25 -7.25 -4.52 17.43
C ARG A 25 -7.97 -3.98 16.20
N ILE A 26 -9.27 -3.75 16.32
CA ILE A 26 -10.11 -3.17 15.26
C ILE A 26 -10.97 -2.07 15.86
N ALA A 27 -10.65 -0.81 15.56
CA ALA A 27 -11.32 0.34 16.16
C ALA A 27 -12.76 0.52 15.64
N HIS A 28 -12.99 0.33 14.33
CA HIS A 28 -14.32 0.38 13.72
C HIS A 28 -14.60 -0.90 12.91
N THR A 29 -15.28 -1.84 13.54
CA THR A 29 -15.44 -3.21 13.01
C THR A 29 -16.22 -3.32 11.70
N ALA A 30 -17.04 -2.33 11.35
CA ALA A 30 -17.74 -2.30 10.07
C ALA A 30 -16.79 -2.21 8.85
N ARG A 31 -15.52 -1.80 9.06
CA ARG A 31 -14.52 -1.63 7.99
C ARG A 31 -13.65 -2.87 7.74
N VAL A 32 -13.92 -3.99 8.40
CA VAL A 32 -13.22 -5.26 8.16
C VAL A 32 -14.22 -6.32 7.74
N ARG A 33 -14.17 -6.75 6.48
CA ARG A 33 -15.08 -7.75 5.93
C ARG A 33 -14.71 -9.17 6.35
N LEU A 34 -15.70 -10.04 6.49
CA LEU A 34 -15.46 -11.48 6.59
C LEU A 34 -14.63 -11.96 5.38
N GLY A 35 -13.56 -12.70 5.66
CA GLY A 35 -12.56 -13.10 4.67
C GLY A 35 -11.30 -12.22 4.63
N ALA A 36 -11.22 -11.17 5.44
CA ALA A 36 -9.96 -10.48 5.73
C ALA A 36 -9.04 -11.38 6.60
N TYR A 37 -7.73 -11.26 6.40
CA TYR A 37 -6.71 -11.89 7.24
C TYR A 37 -5.93 -10.84 8.01
N LEU A 38 -5.98 -10.89 9.34
CA LEU A 38 -5.26 -9.97 10.22
C LEU A 38 -4.29 -10.77 11.08
N GLY A 39 -3.00 -10.69 10.77
CA GLY A 39 -1.95 -11.30 11.58
C GLY A 39 -1.83 -10.68 12.97
N GLU A 40 -1.17 -11.39 13.87
CA GLU A 40 -0.99 -10.96 15.26
C GLU A 40 -0.24 -9.62 15.34
N GLY A 41 -0.68 -8.73 16.23
CA GLY A 41 -0.11 -7.40 16.38
C GLY A 41 -0.63 -6.37 15.36
N THR A 42 -1.48 -6.77 14.40
CA THR A 42 -2.14 -5.82 13.51
C THR A 42 -3.15 -4.95 14.27
N THR A 43 -3.08 -3.64 14.01
CA THR A 43 -4.07 -2.67 14.48
C THR A 43 -4.76 -2.02 13.29
N ILE A 44 -6.08 -2.20 13.19
CA ILE A 44 -6.92 -1.48 12.23
C ILE A 44 -7.55 -0.28 12.94
N MET A 45 -7.12 0.93 12.58
CA MET A 45 -7.68 2.17 13.13
C MET A 45 -9.01 2.53 12.45
N HIS A 46 -9.68 3.59 12.91
CA HIS A 46 -11.02 3.98 12.45
C HIS A 46 -11.13 4.23 10.95
N GLU A 47 -10.03 4.68 10.32
CA GLU A 47 -9.95 4.92 8.88
C GLU A 47 -9.42 3.71 8.09
N GLY A 48 -8.91 2.70 8.81
CA GLY A 48 -8.49 1.44 8.23
C GLY A 48 -9.66 0.70 7.59
N PHE A 49 -9.42 0.09 6.44
CA PHE A 49 -10.38 -0.82 5.79
C PHE A 49 -9.64 -2.02 5.25
N VAL A 50 -10.20 -3.21 5.45
CA VAL A 50 -9.64 -4.47 4.91
C VAL A 50 -10.75 -5.27 4.24
N ASN A 51 -10.57 -5.55 2.96
CA ASN A 51 -11.52 -6.31 2.17
C ASN A 51 -11.37 -7.83 2.40
N PHE A 52 -12.26 -8.62 1.79
CA PHE A 52 -12.09 -10.07 1.74
C PHE A 52 -10.88 -10.45 0.86
N ASN A 53 -10.26 -11.60 1.15
CA ASN A 53 -9.05 -12.08 0.47
C ASN A 53 -7.94 -11.02 0.45
N ALA A 54 -7.82 -10.28 1.54
CA ALA A 54 -6.84 -9.22 1.72
C ALA A 54 -6.42 -9.20 3.19
N GLY A 55 -5.27 -8.60 3.49
CA GLY A 55 -4.80 -8.69 4.85
C GLY A 55 -3.42 -8.12 5.13
N SER A 56 -2.95 -8.46 6.33
CA SER A 56 -1.62 -8.12 6.82
C SER A 56 -1.00 -9.34 7.50
N GLU A 57 0.30 -9.50 7.32
CA GLU A 57 1.13 -10.50 8.01
C GLU A 57 1.18 -10.25 9.53
N GLY A 58 1.18 -8.98 9.94
CA GLY A 58 1.36 -8.57 11.33
C GLY A 58 2.83 -8.65 11.79
N PRO A 59 3.27 -7.78 12.73
CA PRO A 59 2.56 -6.62 13.27
C PRO A 59 2.49 -5.48 12.24
N GLY A 60 1.60 -4.50 12.47
CA GLY A 60 1.52 -3.30 11.62
C GLY A 60 0.34 -2.39 11.95
N MET A 61 0.41 -1.13 11.54
CA MET A 61 -0.65 -0.13 11.69
C MET A 61 -1.39 0.10 10.38
N ILE A 62 -2.70 -0.13 10.36
CA ILE A 62 -3.54 0.07 9.18
C ILE A 62 -4.56 1.16 9.45
N GLU A 63 -4.31 2.32 8.85
CA GLU A 63 -5.19 3.50 8.87
C GLU A 63 -5.67 3.87 7.47
N GLY A 64 -5.31 3.07 6.45
CA GLY A 64 -5.74 3.20 5.06
C GLY A 64 -6.55 2.01 4.55
N ARG A 65 -6.75 1.97 3.23
CA ARG A 65 -7.59 0.96 2.56
C ARG A 65 -6.75 -0.16 1.94
N ILE A 66 -6.98 -1.39 2.38
CA ILE A 66 -6.46 -2.63 1.78
C ILE A 66 -7.53 -3.22 0.85
N SER A 67 -7.30 -3.11 -0.46
CA SER A 67 -8.21 -3.64 -1.48
C SER A 67 -8.19 -5.18 -1.52
N ALA A 68 -9.22 -5.79 -2.12
CA ALA A 68 -9.28 -7.25 -2.27
C ALA A 68 -8.06 -7.77 -3.05
N GLY A 69 -7.47 -8.87 -2.60
CA GLY A 69 -6.25 -9.46 -3.14
C GLY A 69 -4.96 -8.86 -2.59
N VAL A 70 -5.02 -7.70 -1.93
CA VAL A 70 -3.81 -7.01 -1.43
C VAL A 70 -3.35 -7.59 -0.11
N PHE A 71 -2.05 -7.87 -0.02
CA PHE A 71 -1.40 -8.33 1.20
C PHE A 71 -0.28 -7.38 1.63
N ILE A 72 -0.22 -7.09 2.93
CA ILE A 72 0.73 -6.17 3.55
C ILE A 72 1.70 -6.98 4.41
N GLY A 73 3.01 -6.87 4.13
CA GLY A 73 4.05 -7.54 4.89
C GLY A 73 4.23 -6.99 6.31
N ALA A 74 4.93 -7.75 7.15
CA ALA A 74 5.19 -7.40 8.54
C ALA A 74 5.93 -6.05 8.71
N GLY A 75 5.57 -5.32 9.76
CA GLY A 75 6.17 -4.03 10.11
C GLY A 75 5.82 -2.88 9.17
N SER A 76 4.90 -3.09 8.22
CA SER A 76 4.47 -2.05 7.29
C SER A 76 3.28 -1.26 7.82
N ASP A 77 3.35 0.07 7.68
CA ASP A 77 2.34 1.00 8.16
C ASP A 77 1.64 1.71 6.99
N LEU A 78 0.31 1.71 7.05
CA LEU A 78 -0.57 2.42 6.12
C LEU A 78 -1.18 3.62 6.84
N GLY A 79 -0.69 4.82 6.52
CA GLY A 79 -1.15 6.06 7.12
C GLY A 79 -2.60 6.42 6.79
N GLY A 80 -3.17 7.30 7.61
CA GLY A 80 -4.59 7.66 7.58
C GLY A 80 -5.11 8.00 6.18
N GLY A 81 -6.13 7.27 5.72
CA GLY A 81 -6.81 7.54 4.44
C GLY A 81 -6.04 7.11 3.19
N CYS A 82 -4.85 6.48 3.34
CA CYS A 82 -4.08 6.02 2.19
C CYS A 82 -4.80 4.91 1.40
N SER A 83 -4.37 4.65 0.16
CA SER A 83 -5.02 3.71 -0.74
C SER A 83 -4.08 2.67 -1.31
N THR A 84 -4.45 1.39 -1.21
CA THR A 84 -3.91 0.36 -2.10
C THR A 84 -4.93 0.10 -3.20
N ILE A 85 -4.53 0.23 -4.47
CA ILE A 85 -5.39 -0.17 -5.59
C ILE A 85 -5.51 -1.71 -5.58
N GLY A 86 -6.71 -2.23 -5.83
CA GLY A 86 -6.91 -3.66 -6.07
C GLY A 86 -6.38 -4.08 -7.44
N THR A 87 -6.91 -5.15 -8.03
CA THR A 87 -6.55 -5.48 -9.41
C THR A 87 -7.01 -4.37 -10.36
N LEU A 88 -6.09 -3.81 -11.16
CA LEU A 88 -6.39 -2.85 -12.21
C LEU A 88 -7.28 -3.53 -13.27
N SER A 89 -8.59 -3.25 -13.25
CA SER A 89 -9.46 -3.60 -14.37
C SER A 89 -9.04 -2.77 -15.59
N GLY A 90 -8.21 -3.34 -16.46
CA GLY A 90 -7.82 -2.75 -17.74
C GLY A 90 -6.33 -2.51 -18.00
N GLY A 91 -5.40 -3.00 -17.17
CA GLY A 91 -3.97 -2.69 -17.37
C GLY A 91 -2.94 -3.75 -16.99
N GLY A 92 -3.35 -4.90 -16.46
CA GLY A 92 -2.47 -6.02 -16.09
C GLY A 92 -3.02 -6.78 -14.89
N ASN A 93 -3.02 -8.11 -14.94
CA ASN A 93 -3.47 -9.01 -13.88
C ASN A 93 -2.55 -9.03 -12.64
N ILE A 94 -1.84 -7.93 -12.36
CA ILE A 94 -0.88 -7.85 -11.26
C ILE A 94 -1.64 -7.53 -9.99
N VAL A 95 -1.53 -8.43 -9.01
CA VAL A 95 -2.05 -8.22 -7.66
C VAL A 95 -1.09 -7.30 -6.91
N ILE A 96 -1.59 -6.18 -6.40
CA ILE A 96 -0.80 -5.25 -5.60
C ILE A 96 -0.45 -5.91 -4.27
N SER A 97 0.81 -5.82 -3.87
CA SER A 97 1.31 -6.23 -2.56
C SER A 97 2.24 -5.15 -2.00
N VAL A 98 2.40 -5.14 -0.69
CA VAL A 98 3.36 -4.28 0.01
C VAL A 98 4.28 -5.20 0.79
N GLY A 99 5.59 -5.07 0.60
CA GLY A 99 6.59 -5.82 1.36
C GLY A 99 6.61 -5.43 2.84
N ARG A 100 7.70 -5.79 3.52
CA ARG A 100 7.91 -5.54 4.94
C ARG A 100 8.51 -4.17 5.18
N GLU A 101 8.27 -3.61 6.36
CA GLU A 101 8.88 -2.35 6.83
C GLU A 101 8.63 -1.15 5.89
N CYS A 102 7.50 -1.17 5.16
CA CYS A 102 7.09 -0.07 4.29
C CYS A 102 6.31 1.00 5.07
N LEU A 103 6.34 2.23 4.56
CA LEU A 103 5.52 3.33 5.06
C LEU A 103 4.75 3.98 3.91
N ILE A 104 3.42 3.85 3.92
CA ILE A 104 2.55 4.57 2.99
C ILE A 104 1.97 5.77 3.72
N GLY A 105 2.37 6.99 3.35
CA GLY A 105 1.96 8.21 4.02
C GLY A 105 0.44 8.43 4.01
N ALA A 106 -0.04 9.25 4.95
CA ALA A 106 -1.45 9.62 5.02
C ALA A 106 -1.95 10.21 3.68
N ASN A 107 -3.15 9.81 3.27
CA ASN A 107 -3.78 10.18 1.99
C ASN A 107 -2.94 9.88 0.73
N ALA A 108 -1.87 9.09 0.85
CA ALA A 108 -1.11 8.60 -0.30
C ALA A 108 -1.88 7.48 -1.02
N GLY A 109 -1.34 7.03 -2.15
CA GLY A 109 -1.89 5.86 -2.84
C GLY A 109 -0.87 5.12 -3.67
N ILE A 110 -1.03 3.80 -3.77
CA ILE A 110 -0.19 2.93 -4.59
C ILE A 110 -1.02 2.16 -5.62
N GLY A 111 -0.50 2.13 -6.85
CA GLY A 111 -1.00 1.35 -7.97
C GLY A 111 0.04 0.40 -8.55
N ILE A 112 1.11 0.13 -7.80
CA ILE A 112 2.16 -0.85 -8.11
C ILE A 112 2.48 -1.66 -6.84
N PRO A 113 2.93 -2.92 -6.97
CA PRO A 113 3.52 -3.63 -5.85
C PRO A 113 4.76 -2.91 -5.32
N LEU A 114 4.95 -2.90 -4.01
CA LEU A 114 6.16 -2.41 -3.35
C LEU A 114 6.95 -3.59 -2.79
N GLY A 115 8.29 -3.55 -2.92
CA GLY A 115 9.18 -4.45 -2.19
C GLY A 115 9.26 -4.10 -0.71
N ASP A 116 10.35 -4.48 -0.04
CA ASP A 116 10.59 -4.15 1.36
C ASP A 116 11.13 -2.72 1.52
N ARG A 117 10.87 -2.09 2.68
CA ARG A 117 11.45 -0.79 3.08
C ARG A 117 11.17 0.35 2.11
N CYS A 118 10.03 0.32 1.44
CA CYS A 118 9.58 1.40 0.56
C CYS A 118 8.77 2.44 1.33
N THR A 119 8.96 3.71 0.97
CA THR A 119 8.21 4.84 1.55
C THR A 119 7.50 5.62 0.46
N VAL A 120 6.23 5.98 0.69
CA VAL A 120 5.46 6.87 -0.18
C VAL A 120 5.07 8.10 0.63
N GLU A 121 5.46 9.28 0.17
CA GLU A 121 5.11 10.55 0.80
C GLU A 121 3.58 10.69 0.98
N ALA A 122 3.18 11.35 2.08
CA ALA A 122 1.80 11.71 2.32
C ALA A 122 1.21 12.52 1.14
N GLY A 123 -0.02 12.18 0.74
CA GLY A 123 -0.72 12.83 -0.37
C GLY A 123 -0.21 12.47 -1.77
N LEU A 124 0.87 11.69 -1.91
CA LEU A 124 1.34 11.23 -3.21
C LEU A 124 0.59 9.98 -3.67
N PHE A 125 -0.02 10.04 -4.86
CA PHE A 125 -0.59 8.87 -5.51
C PHE A 125 0.32 8.37 -6.63
N VAL A 126 0.92 7.19 -6.45
CA VAL A 126 1.80 6.52 -7.42
C VAL A 126 0.98 5.52 -8.24
N THR A 127 0.52 5.94 -9.43
CA THR A 127 -0.12 5.04 -10.40
C THR A 127 0.91 4.29 -11.23
N ALA A 128 0.57 3.13 -11.79
CA ALA A 128 1.47 2.37 -12.65
C ALA A 128 2.02 3.16 -13.86
N GLY A 129 1.28 4.17 -14.33
CA GLY A 129 1.68 5.03 -15.46
C GLY A 129 2.37 6.32 -15.05
N THR A 130 2.48 6.61 -13.74
CA THR A 130 3.18 7.80 -13.24
C THR A 130 4.62 7.76 -13.72
N LYS A 131 5.01 8.79 -14.49
CA LYS A 131 6.41 9.03 -14.82
C LYS A 131 7.08 9.71 -13.63
N LEU A 132 8.27 9.24 -13.29
CA LEU A 132 9.03 9.73 -12.15
C LEU A 132 10.49 9.93 -12.56
N THR A 133 11.13 10.92 -11.94
CA THR A 133 12.56 11.14 -12.04
C THR A 133 13.25 10.23 -11.03
N MET A 134 14.10 9.33 -11.52
CA MET A 134 14.94 8.49 -10.68
C MET A 134 16.10 9.33 -10.14
N LEU A 135 16.30 9.27 -8.82
CA LEU A 135 17.42 9.90 -8.13
C LEU A 135 18.34 8.82 -7.56
N ASP A 136 19.65 9.01 -7.75
CA ASP A 136 20.66 8.19 -7.08
C ASP A 136 20.79 8.53 -5.59
N ALA A 137 21.71 7.85 -4.90
CA ALA A 137 21.98 8.06 -3.48
C ALA A 137 22.40 9.50 -3.11
N ASP A 138 22.95 10.26 -4.06
CA ASP A 138 23.34 11.66 -3.86
C ASP A 138 22.18 12.63 -4.17
N GLY A 139 21.02 12.11 -4.58
CA GLY A 139 19.85 12.88 -4.95
C GLY A 139 19.95 13.47 -6.37
N MET A 140 20.88 12.99 -7.19
CA MET A 140 21.07 13.47 -8.56
C MET A 140 20.13 12.75 -9.54
N PRO A 141 19.51 13.49 -10.49
CA PRO A 141 18.69 12.87 -11.53
C PRO A 141 19.50 11.93 -12.42
N VAL A 142 19.04 10.69 -12.56
CA VAL A 142 19.65 9.68 -13.42
C VAL A 142 18.86 9.53 -14.72
N GLU A 143 17.57 9.18 -14.60
CA GLU A 143 16.68 8.96 -15.74
C GLU A 143 15.20 9.16 -15.37
N THR A 144 14.32 9.05 -16.37
CA THR A 144 12.87 9.01 -16.16
C THR A 144 12.34 7.60 -16.39
N ALA A 145 11.69 7.02 -15.39
CA ALA A 145 11.05 5.71 -15.48
C ALA A 145 9.54 5.80 -15.27
N LYS A 146 8.78 4.77 -15.66
CA LYS A 146 7.39 4.62 -15.19
C LYS A 146 7.40 3.85 -13.88
N ALA A 147 6.47 4.18 -12.98
CA ALA A 147 6.36 3.51 -11.69
C ALA A 147 6.20 1.98 -11.81
N ARG A 148 5.53 1.48 -12.86
CA ARG A 148 5.42 0.02 -13.10
C ARG A 148 6.76 -0.69 -13.27
N ASP A 149 7.79 0.00 -13.72
CA ASP A 149 9.13 -0.57 -13.95
C ASP A 149 9.88 -0.74 -12.60
N LEU A 150 9.33 -0.17 -11.53
CA LEU A 150 9.82 -0.27 -10.15
C LEU A 150 9.00 -1.24 -9.29
N ALA A 151 8.03 -1.94 -9.87
CA ALA A 151 7.17 -2.87 -9.15
C ALA A 151 7.98 -3.92 -8.38
N GLY A 152 7.73 -4.05 -7.08
CA GLY A 152 8.38 -5.04 -6.22
C GLY A 152 9.84 -4.72 -5.83
N LYS A 153 10.41 -3.61 -6.31
CA LYS A 153 11.73 -3.16 -5.87
C LYS A 153 11.66 -2.64 -4.42
N SER A 154 12.75 -2.88 -3.69
CA SER A 154 12.90 -2.50 -2.28
C SER A 154 13.71 -1.20 -2.14
N ASP A 155 13.66 -0.59 -0.95
CA ASP A 155 14.49 0.56 -0.57
C ASP A 155 14.25 1.82 -1.43
N LEU A 156 12.99 2.06 -1.80
CA LEU A 156 12.58 3.21 -2.62
C LEU A 156 11.80 4.23 -1.81
N LEU A 157 12.13 5.52 -2.00
CA LEU A 157 11.34 6.64 -1.49
C LEU A 157 10.67 7.39 -2.65
N PHE A 158 9.34 7.33 -2.70
CA PHE A 158 8.53 8.08 -3.64
C PHE A 158 8.10 9.41 -3.01
N ARG A 159 8.39 10.53 -3.68
CA ARG A 159 8.00 11.88 -3.23
C ARG A 159 7.61 12.78 -4.39
N ARG A 160 6.97 13.90 -4.09
CA ARG A 160 6.74 15.01 -5.01
C ARG A 160 7.63 16.18 -4.60
N ASN A 161 8.47 16.62 -5.53
CA ASN A 161 9.24 17.83 -5.34
C ASN A 161 8.29 19.03 -5.20
N SER A 162 8.31 19.70 -4.05
CA SER A 162 7.39 20.79 -3.74
C SER A 162 7.66 22.07 -4.53
N THR A 163 8.85 22.21 -5.11
CA THR A 163 9.22 23.40 -5.91
C THR A 163 8.89 23.19 -7.39
N THR A 164 9.16 22.01 -7.94
CA THR A 164 8.99 21.73 -9.38
C THR A 164 7.69 21.00 -9.70
N GLY A 165 7.06 20.36 -8.71
CA GLY A 165 5.92 19.47 -8.89
C GLY A 165 6.28 18.10 -9.46
N ALA A 166 7.55 17.83 -9.78
CA ALA A 166 7.99 16.55 -10.32
C ALA A 166 7.80 15.43 -9.30
N VAL A 167 7.34 14.26 -9.76
CA VAL A 167 7.37 13.04 -8.95
C VAL A 167 8.77 12.44 -9.05
N GLU A 168 9.37 12.13 -7.91
CA GLU A 168 10.73 11.64 -7.78
C GLU A 168 10.73 10.30 -7.05
N CYS A 169 11.68 9.45 -7.40
CA CYS A 169 11.97 8.22 -6.66
C CYS A 169 13.44 8.24 -6.26
N LEU A 170 13.70 8.40 -4.96
CA LEU A 170 15.03 8.32 -4.38
C LEU A 170 15.37 6.87 -4.07
N THR A 171 16.62 6.50 -4.39
CA THR A 171 17.15 5.15 -4.15
C THR A 171 18.39 5.24 -3.27
N ASN A 172 18.72 4.16 -2.56
CA ASN A 172 19.97 4.04 -1.80
C ASN A 172 21.16 3.60 -2.67
N ARG A 173 21.03 3.65 -4.01
CA ARG A 173 21.98 3.05 -4.95
C ARG A 173 22.71 4.11 -5.75
N SER A 174 23.91 3.78 -6.19
CA SER A 174 24.62 4.60 -7.17
C SER A 174 23.93 4.55 -8.53
N ALA A 175 24.14 5.57 -9.38
CA ALA A 175 23.59 5.61 -10.74
C ALA A 175 23.95 4.36 -11.57
N VAL A 176 25.15 3.78 -11.35
CA VAL A 176 25.61 2.58 -12.06
C VAL A 176 24.82 1.33 -11.65
N GLU A 177 24.61 1.14 -10.35
CA GLU A 177 23.83 0.01 -9.83
C GLU A 177 22.36 0.12 -10.23
N LEU A 178 21.83 1.34 -10.22
CA LEU A 178 20.46 1.64 -10.59
C LEU A 178 20.19 1.28 -12.06
N ASN A 179 21.04 1.75 -12.98
CA ASN A 179 20.93 1.43 -14.40
C ASN A 179 21.05 -0.07 -14.66
N LYS A 180 21.98 -0.75 -13.96
CA LYS A 180 22.14 -2.20 -14.11
C LYS A 180 20.87 -2.94 -13.70
N GLU A 181 20.23 -2.56 -12.61
CA GLU A 181 19.00 -3.23 -12.15
C GLU A 181 17.78 -2.89 -13.01
N LEU A 182 17.68 -1.67 -13.54
CA LEU A 182 16.58 -1.28 -14.43
C LEU A 182 16.67 -1.96 -15.80
N HIS A 183 17.87 -2.37 -16.22
CA HIS A 183 18.11 -2.95 -17.54
C HIS A 183 18.61 -4.40 -17.53
N ALA A 184 18.69 -5.07 -16.37
CA ALA A 184 19.17 -6.45 -16.25
C ALA A 184 18.33 -7.50 -17.02
N HIS A 185 17.13 -7.12 -17.49
CA HIS A 185 16.21 -8.00 -18.21
C HIS A 185 15.74 -7.43 -19.56
N ASN A 186 16.44 -6.44 -20.11
CA ASN A 186 16.25 -5.99 -21.49
C ASN A 186 17.04 -6.86 -22.47
#